data_AF-A0AAE1GMR1-F1
#
_entry.id   AF-A0AAE1GMR1-F1
#
_cell.length_a   1.000
_cell.length_b   1.000
_cell.length_c   1.000
_cell.angle_alpha   90.00
_cell.angle_beta   90.00
_cell.angle_gamma   90.00
#
_symmetry.space_group_name_H-M   'P 1'
#
loop_
_entity.id
_entity.type
_entity.pdbx_description
1 polymer ?
#
loop_
_entity_poly.entity_id
_entity_poly.type
_entity_poly.pdbx_seq_one_letter_code
_entity_poly.pdbx_strand_id
1 'polypeptide(L)'
;MRRPLQPTDWGWKLEDILTPVNTDRPIAPDTLLNMISCGCKADGCGLSCGCRKMGVHCSAVCTKCTGQTCNNAAPMPSLLDTKREAE
;
A
#
# COMPACT_ATOMS: atom_id res chain seq x y z
N MET A 1 -10.58 -5.32 -28.65
CA MET A 1 -9.57 -4.23 -28.73
C MET A 1 -9.80 -3.29 -27.55
N ARG A 2 -8.78 -3.00 -26.73
CA ARG A 2 -8.91 -2.02 -25.63
C ARG A 2 -8.85 -0.61 -26.22
N ARG A 3 -9.81 0.25 -25.84
CA ARG A 3 -9.81 1.67 -26.19
C ARG A 3 -8.64 2.36 -25.46
N PRO A 4 -7.83 3.20 -26.12
CA PRO A 4 -6.76 3.93 -25.45
C PRO A 4 -7.32 4.88 -24.39
N LEU A 5 -6.78 4.78 -23.17
CA LEU A 5 -7.12 5.67 -22.06
C LEU A 5 -6.75 7.11 -22.44
N GLN A 6 -7.70 8.04 -22.31
CA GLN A 6 -7.43 9.45 -22.56
C GLN A 6 -6.79 10.06 -21.31
N PRO A 7 -5.60 10.68 -21.38
CA PRO A 7 -4.94 11.24 -20.20
C PRO A 7 -5.82 12.26 -19.45
N THR A 8 -6.68 12.97 -20.17
CA THR A 8 -7.62 13.95 -19.63
C THR A 8 -8.66 13.35 -18.68
N ASP A 9 -8.93 12.05 -18.80
CA ASP A 9 -9.82 11.33 -17.87
C ASP A 9 -9.12 11.00 -16.54
N TRP A 10 -7.80 11.22 -16.44
CA TRP A 10 -6.94 10.77 -15.34
C TRP A 10 -6.07 11.88 -14.75
N GLY A 11 -6.59 13.11 -14.71
CA GLY A 11 -5.93 14.23 -14.02
C GLY A 11 -4.80 14.88 -14.81
N TRP A 12 -4.83 14.81 -16.13
CA TRP A 12 -3.97 15.58 -17.01
C TRP A 12 -4.79 16.64 -17.74
N LYS A 13 -4.21 17.81 -17.97
CA LYS A 13 -4.76 18.82 -18.89
C LYS A 13 -3.87 18.91 -20.11
N LEU A 14 -4.49 19.06 -21.28
CA LEU A 14 -3.79 19.27 -22.54
C LEU A 14 -3.84 20.77 -22.87
N GLU A 15 -2.67 21.41 -22.81
CA GLU A 15 -2.42 22.75 -23.35
C GLU A 15 -1.54 22.56 -24.60
N ASP A 16 -0.34 23.14 -24.65
CA ASP A 16 0.66 22.81 -25.68
C ASP A 16 1.33 21.45 -25.43
N ILE A 17 1.38 21.05 -24.15
CA ILE A 17 1.87 19.75 -23.67
C ILE A 17 0.92 19.21 -22.59
N LEU A 18 0.97 17.90 -22.34
CA LEU A 18 0.27 17.30 -21.20
C LEU A 18 0.91 17.76 -19.89
N THR A 19 0.11 18.37 -19.04
CA THR A 19 0.55 18.81 -17.70
C THR A 19 -0.34 18.19 -16.63
N PRO A 20 0.23 17.79 -15.48
CA PRO A 20 -0.53 17.20 -14.40
C PRO A 20 -1.41 18.26 -13.72
N VAL A 21 -2.67 17.91 -13.47
CA VAL A 21 -3.58 18.73 -12.67
C VAL A 21 -3.21 18.53 -11.20
N ASN A 22 -2.82 19.62 -10.54
CA ASN A 22 -2.47 19.60 -9.13
C ASN A 22 -3.74 19.51 -8.29
N THR A 23 -3.65 18.87 -7.13
CA THR A 23 -4.78 18.76 -6.21
C THR A 23 -4.33 18.96 -4.78
N ASP A 24 -5.11 19.74 -4.03
CA ASP A 24 -4.98 19.86 -2.58
C ASP A 24 -5.76 18.76 -1.84
N ARG A 25 -6.41 17.86 -2.59
CA ARG A 25 -7.12 16.73 -1.99
C ARG A 25 -6.09 15.77 -1.41
N PRO A 26 -6.35 15.21 -0.21
CA PRO A 26 -5.48 14.21 0.36
C PRO A 26 -5.44 12.97 -0.54
N ILE A 27 -4.26 12.33 -0.61
CA ILE A 27 -4.01 11.13 -1.44
C ILE A 27 -5.00 10.00 -1.10
N ALA A 28 -5.43 9.94 0.16
CA ALA A 28 -6.44 9.04 0.66
C ALA A 28 -7.15 9.66 1.88
N PRO A 29 -8.33 9.17 2.28
CA PRO A 29 -8.94 9.57 3.55
C PRO A 29 -8.00 9.31 4.73
N ASP A 30 -7.97 10.24 5.70
CA ASP A 30 -7.11 10.12 6.90
C ASP A 30 -7.36 8.81 7.67
N THR A 31 -8.61 8.32 7.65
CA THR A 31 -8.95 7.03 8.25
C THR A 31 -8.16 5.89 7.61
N LEU A 32 -8.03 5.88 6.28
CA LEU A 32 -7.22 4.89 5.54
C LEU A 32 -5.75 5.04 5.91
N LEU A 33 -5.22 6.27 5.92
CA LEU A 33 -3.83 6.55 6.25
C LEU A 33 -3.48 6.17 7.70
N ASN A 34 -4.40 6.34 8.64
CA ASN A 34 -4.20 5.95 10.04
C ASN A 34 -4.31 4.42 10.25
N MET A 35 -4.94 3.69 9.32
CA MET A 35 -5.07 2.23 9.39
C MET A 35 -3.84 1.48 8.87
N ILE A 36 -2.91 2.15 8.18
CA ILE A 36 -1.78 1.47 7.51
C ILE A 36 -0.68 0.99 8.45
N SER A 37 -0.65 1.44 9.71
CA SER A 37 0.45 1.13 10.63
C SER A 37 0.00 0.71 12.03
N CYS A 38 0.73 -0.29 12.57
CA CYS A 38 0.61 -0.73 13.95
C CYS A 38 1.32 0.29 14.87
N GLY A 39 0.76 0.56 16.05
CA GLY A 39 1.48 1.17 17.18
C GLY A 39 2.16 0.14 18.10
N CYS A 40 2.29 -1.11 17.65
CA CYS A 40 2.74 -2.22 18.49
C CYS A 40 4.25 -2.17 18.74
N LYS A 41 4.72 -2.74 19.87
CA LYS A 41 6.13 -2.78 20.23
C LYS A 41 6.88 -3.89 19.45
N ALA A 42 8.21 -3.83 19.46
CA ALA A 42 9.13 -4.64 18.64
C ALA A 42 8.86 -6.15 18.62
N ASP A 43 8.31 -6.69 19.70
CA ASP A 43 8.17 -8.14 19.91
C ASP A 43 6.72 -8.62 19.78
N GLY A 44 5.81 -7.83 19.21
CA GLY A 44 4.40 -8.20 19.23
C GLY A 44 3.52 -7.56 18.18
N CYS A 45 2.78 -8.42 17.48
CA CYS A 45 1.52 -8.14 16.82
C CYS A 45 0.50 -9.24 17.15
N GLY A 46 0.15 -9.35 18.44
CA GLY A 46 -0.86 -10.27 18.93
C GLY A 46 -2.30 -9.86 18.56
N LEU A 47 -3.28 -10.31 19.35
CA LEU A 47 -4.71 -10.03 19.14
C LEU A 47 -5.07 -8.52 19.17
N SER A 48 -4.25 -7.69 19.82
CA SER A 48 -4.47 -6.25 19.93
C SER A 48 -3.97 -5.44 18.73
N CYS A 49 -3.18 -6.05 17.83
CA CYS A 49 -2.61 -5.35 16.68
C CYS A 49 -3.71 -4.77 15.76
N GLY A 50 -3.61 -3.48 15.46
CA GLY A 50 -4.53 -2.78 14.55
C GLY A 50 -4.54 -3.41 13.15
N CYS A 51 -3.37 -3.66 12.57
CA CYS A 51 -3.24 -4.32 11.26
C CYS A 51 -3.95 -5.68 11.26
N ARG A 52 -3.71 -6.51 12.29
CA ARG A 52 -4.34 -7.83 12.41
C ARG A 52 -5.86 -7.75 12.57
N LYS A 53 -6.37 -6.80 13.37
CA LYS A 53 -7.81 -6.57 13.52
C LYS A 53 -8.47 -6.16 12.21
N MET A 54 -7.74 -5.45 11.35
CA MET A 54 -8.20 -5.07 10.01
C MET A 54 -7.94 -6.15 8.95
N GLY A 55 -7.40 -7.32 9.33
CA GLY A 55 -7.15 -8.43 8.41
C GLY A 55 -5.96 -8.21 7.47
N VAL A 56 -5.05 -7.28 7.78
CA VAL A 56 -3.86 -6.99 6.97
C VAL A 56 -2.56 -7.35 7.70
N HIS A 57 -1.54 -7.75 6.95
CA HIS A 57 -0.20 -7.96 7.48
C HIS A 57 0.47 -6.62 7.82
N CYS A 58 1.33 -6.63 8.83
CA CYS A 58 2.19 -5.49 9.11
C CYS A 58 3.17 -5.31 7.96
N SER A 59 3.31 -4.07 7.50
CA SER A 59 4.26 -3.67 6.46
C SER A 59 5.44 -2.91 7.06
N ALA A 60 6.41 -2.53 6.23
CA ALA A 60 7.54 -1.69 6.64
C ALA A 60 7.13 -0.32 7.23
N VAL A 61 5.88 0.14 6.99
CA VAL A 61 5.35 1.38 7.58
C VAL A 61 5.12 1.24 9.09
N CYS A 62 5.00 0.00 9.60
CA CYS A 62 4.87 -0.28 11.02
C CYS A 62 6.22 -0.15 11.75
N THR A 63 6.72 1.07 11.89
CA THR A 63 8.10 1.40 12.34
C THR A 63 8.56 0.71 13.64
N LYS A 64 7.62 0.33 14.50
CA LYS A 64 7.90 -0.27 15.81
C LYS A 64 7.84 -1.79 15.81
N CYS A 65 7.16 -2.42 14.85
CA CYS A 65 6.95 -3.87 14.76
C CYS A 65 7.49 -4.42 13.41
N THR A 66 8.69 -4.00 12.98
CA THR A 66 9.22 -4.29 11.64
C THR A 66 10.01 -5.61 11.57
N GLY A 67 9.86 -6.36 10.48
CA GLY A 67 10.76 -7.46 10.11
C GLY A 67 10.38 -8.82 10.72
N GLN A 68 11.39 -9.66 10.96
CA GLN A 68 11.19 -11.07 11.37
C GLN A 68 10.66 -11.24 12.81
N THR A 69 10.83 -10.23 13.68
CA THR A 69 10.32 -10.28 15.06
C THR A 69 8.81 -10.02 15.12
N CYS A 70 8.23 -9.52 14.02
CA CYS A 70 6.80 -9.29 13.92
C CYS A 70 6.07 -10.56 13.52
N ASN A 71 5.30 -11.11 14.45
CA ASN A 71 4.45 -12.29 14.19
C ASN A 71 3.23 -12.03 13.28
N ASN A 72 3.07 -10.81 12.76
CA ASN A 72 2.07 -10.45 11.74
C ASN A 72 2.72 -9.88 10.47
N ALA A 73 4.02 -10.10 10.27
CA ALA A 73 4.69 -9.73 9.02
C ALA A 73 4.15 -10.53 7.84
N ALA A 74 4.11 -9.91 6.65
CA ALA A 74 3.80 -10.64 5.44
C ALA A 74 4.86 -11.74 5.20
N PRO A 75 4.46 -12.94 4.74
CA PRO A 75 5.43 -13.94 4.30
C PRO A 75 6.27 -13.35 3.16
N MET A 76 7.58 -13.55 3.20
CA MET A 76 8.43 -13.21 2.07
C MET A 76 7.95 -14.02 0.85
N PRO A 77 7.69 -13.37 -0.30
CA PRO A 77 7.37 -14.11 -1.51
C PRO A 77 8.53 -15.06 -1.80
N SER A 78 8.24 -16.35 -1.96
CA SER A 78 9.28 -17.31 -2.29
C SER A 78 9.75 -17.00 -3.72
N LEU A 79 11.05 -17.15 -3.99
CA LEU A 79 11.63 -16.98 -5.34
C LEU A 79 11.03 -17.96 -6.38
N LEU A 80 10.15 -18.87 -5.95
CA LEU A 80 9.44 -19.84 -6.78
C LEU A 80 8.07 -19.32 -7.25
N ASP A 81 7.52 -18.28 -6.63
CA ASP A 81 6.19 -17.75 -6.96
C ASP A 81 6.23 -16.78 -8.15
N THR A 82 7.38 -16.14 -8.42
CA THR A 82 7.55 -15.19 -9.53
C THR A 82 7.73 -15.83 -10.91
N LYS A 83 7.76 -17.16 -11.00
CA LYS A 83 7.94 -17.88 -12.28
C LYS A 83 6.62 -18.22 -13.00
N ARG A 84 5.45 -17.94 -12.41
CA ARG A 84 4.15 -18.37 -12.96
C ARG A 84 3.33 -17.29 -13.68
N GLU A 85 3.80 -16.04 -13.72
CA GLU A 85 3.07 -14.93 -14.39
C GLU A 85 3.77 -14.41 -15.65
N ALA A 86 4.70 -15.19 -16.22
CA ALA A 86 5.46 -14.81 -17.41
C ALA A 86 5.34 -15.83 -18.58
N GLU A 87 4.24 -16.57 -18.65
CA GLU A 87 3.90 -17.42 -19.81
C GLU A 87 2.54 -17.05 -20.41
#